data_AF-F0GCW7-F1
#
_entry.id   AF-F0GCW7-F1
#
_cell.length_a   1.000
_cell.length_b   1.000
_cell.length_c   1.000
_cell.angle_alpha   90.00
_cell.angle_beta   90.00
_cell.angle_gamma   90.00
#
_symmetry.space_group_name_H-M   'P 1'
#
loop_
_entity.id
_entity.type
_entity.pdbx_description
1 polymer ?
#
loop_
_entity_poly.entity_id
_entity_poly.type
_entity_poly.pdbx_seq_one_letter_code
_entity_poly.pdbx_strand_id
1 'polypeptide(L)'
;APPPDYAQRCPNVAKFVSNLQFTTAIENHVMVPIMNKEDPNKAAAAWLKANPQMLDKWLAGVTTIDGKPGLPAVKAYLGVH
;
A
#
# COMPACT_ATOMS: atom_id res chain seq x y z
N ALA A 1 -13.99 8.29 -11.07
CA ALA A 1 -13.77 8.81 -9.70
C ALA A 1 -14.69 8.07 -8.75
N PRO A 2 -14.29 7.80 -7.50
CA PRO A 2 -15.19 7.24 -6.51
C PRO A 2 -16.42 8.16 -6.32
N PRO A 3 -17.58 7.62 -5.93
CA PRO A 3 -18.74 8.43 -5.56
C PRO A 3 -18.35 9.48 -4.50
N PRO A 4 -18.93 10.70 -4.52
CA PRO A 4 -18.53 11.78 -3.62
C PRO A 4 -18.69 11.43 -2.13
N ASP A 5 -19.52 10.45 -1.80
CA ASP A 5 -19.79 9.96 -0.45
C ASP A 5 -18.89 8.79 -0.01
N TYR A 6 -17.98 8.32 -0.86
CA TYR A 6 -17.20 7.09 -0.60
C TYR A 6 -16.38 7.18 0.69
N ALA A 7 -15.81 8.35 0.99
CA ALA A 7 -15.05 8.53 2.22
C ALA A 7 -15.90 8.44 3.50
N GLN A 8 -17.18 8.80 3.41
CA GLN A 8 -18.13 8.71 4.53
C GLN A 8 -18.58 7.26 4.74
N ARG A 9 -18.80 6.51 3.65
CA ARG A 9 -19.19 5.10 3.70
C ARG A 9 -18.03 4.15 4.03
N CYS A 10 -16.82 4.50 3.64
CA CYS A 10 -15.63 3.65 3.78
C CYS A 10 -14.47 4.42 4.44
N PRO A 11 -14.61 4.87 5.70
CA PRO A 11 -13.62 5.74 6.35
C PRO A 11 -12.24 5.09 6.48
N ASN A 12 -12.17 3.77 6.72
CA ASN A 12 -10.90 3.04 6.81
C ASN A 12 -10.14 3.02 5.47
N VAL A 13 -10.85 2.80 4.36
CA VAL A 13 -10.24 2.82 3.02
C VAL A 13 -9.84 4.24 2.64
N ALA A 14 -10.69 5.22 2.95
CA ALA A 14 -10.38 6.62 2.71
C ALA A 14 -9.13 7.07 3.48
N LYS A 15 -8.97 6.61 4.73
CA LYS A 15 -7.75 6.83 5.51
C LYS A 15 -6.53 6.29 4.79
N PHE A 16 -6.57 5.03 4.35
CA PHE A 16 -5.48 4.43 3.56
C PHE A 16 -5.16 5.24 2.31
N VAL A 17 -6.16 5.55 1.47
CA VAL A 17 -5.95 6.30 0.23
C VAL A 17 -5.41 7.71 0.51
N SER A 18 -5.85 8.38 1.57
CA SER A 18 -5.32 9.70 1.96
C SER A 18 -3.86 9.64 2.46
N ASN A 19 -3.45 8.51 3.02
CA ASN A 19 -2.07 8.31 3.47
C ASN A 19 -1.14 7.91 2.31
N LEU A 20 -1.68 7.39 1.20
CA LEU A 20 -0.90 6.96 0.03
C LEU A 20 -0.26 8.15 -0.67
N GLN A 21 1.06 8.27 -0.47
CA GLN A 21 1.89 9.24 -1.17
C GLN A 21 3.04 8.51 -1.86
N PHE A 22 3.27 8.88 -3.11
CA PHE A 22 4.32 8.33 -3.96
C PHE A 22 5.30 9.44 -4.33
N THR A 23 6.53 9.03 -4.61
CA THR A 23 7.53 9.90 -5.24
C THR A 23 7.85 9.33 -6.61
N THR A 24 8.35 10.17 -7.51
CA THR A 24 8.81 9.75 -8.83
C THR A 24 9.90 8.67 -8.73
N ALA A 25 10.72 8.68 -7.68
CA ALA A 25 11.69 7.62 -7.42
C ALA A 25 11.01 6.27 -7.18
N ILE A 26 9.96 6.23 -6.35
CA ILE A 26 9.19 4.99 -6.10
C ILE A 26 8.59 4.47 -7.40
N GLU A 27 7.94 5.34 -8.16
CA GLU A 27 7.30 4.99 -9.42
C GLU A 27 8.32 4.42 -10.42
N ASN A 28 9.47 5.08 -10.60
CA ASN A 28 10.52 4.61 -11.50
C ASN A 28 11.07 3.25 -11.08
N HIS A 29 11.32 3.04 -9.77
CA HIS A 29 11.83 1.77 -9.26
C HIS A 29 10.88 0.59 -9.53
N VAL A 30 9.56 0.81 -9.43
CA VAL A 30 8.56 -0.23 -9.69
C VAL A 30 8.30 -0.39 -11.19
N MET A 31 8.39 0.67 -11.99
CA MET A 31 8.11 0.63 -13.43
C MET A 31 9.18 -0.10 -14.25
N VAL A 32 10.47 -0.01 -13.88
CA VAL A 32 11.56 -0.69 -14.60
C VAL A 32 11.31 -2.20 -14.78
N PRO A 33 11.04 -3.00 -13.72
CA PRO A 33 10.76 -4.42 -13.88
C PRO A 33 9.47 -4.70 -14.68
N ILE A 34 8.45 -3.85 -14.53
CA ILE A 34 7.20 -3.97 -15.31
C ILE A 34 7.46 -3.81 -16.80
N MET A 35 8.28 -2.82 -17.19
CA MET A 35 8.70 -2.62 -18.58
C MET A 35 9.52 -3.81 -19.10
N ASN A 36 10.21 -4.52 -18.22
CA ASN A 36 10.91 -5.78 -18.50
C ASN A 36 10.02 -7.03 -18.43
N LYS A 37 8.69 -6.85 -18.50
CA LYS A 37 7.66 -7.90 -18.52
C LYS A 37 7.43 -8.63 -17.20
N GLU A 38 7.84 -8.07 -16.07
CA GLU A 38 7.40 -8.58 -14.77
C GLU A 38 5.92 -8.23 -14.50
N ASP A 39 5.23 -9.11 -13.79
CA ASP A 39 3.87 -8.83 -13.31
C ASP A 39 3.88 -7.62 -12.34
N PRO A 40 3.01 -6.60 -12.55
CA PRO A 40 2.99 -5.40 -11.71
C PRO A 40 2.80 -5.67 -10.22
N ASN A 41 1.99 -6.68 -9.86
CA ASN A 41 1.77 -7.00 -8.44
C ASN A 41 3.03 -7.62 -7.83
N LYS A 42 3.75 -8.45 -8.59
CA LYS A 42 5.04 -9.01 -8.16
C LYS A 42 6.09 -7.91 -7.98
N ALA A 43 6.22 -7.00 -8.94
CA ALA A 43 7.16 -5.88 -8.85
C ALA A 43 6.86 -4.97 -7.65
N ALA A 44 5.59 -4.59 -7.44
CA ALA A 44 5.17 -3.79 -6.30
C ALA A 44 5.40 -4.53 -4.96
N ALA A 45 5.06 -5.82 -4.88
CA ALA A 45 5.29 -6.62 -3.68
C ALA A 45 6.78 -6.75 -3.36
N ALA A 46 7.63 -6.97 -4.37
CA ALA A 46 9.08 -7.01 -4.19
C ALA A 46 9.63 -5.68 -3.68
N TRP A 47 9.17 -4.56 -4.26
CA TRP A 47 9.55 -3.23 -3.80
C TRP A 47 9.12 -2.95 -2.36
N LEU A 48 7.89 -3.33 -1.99
CA LEU A 48 7.38 -3.21 -0.62
C LEU A 48 8.18 -4.05 0.37
N LYS A 49 8.60 -5.26 -0.01
CA LYS A 49 9.47 -6.09 0.82
C LYS A 49 10.84 -5.46 1.06
N ALA A 50 11.38 -4.78 0.05
CA ALA A 50 12.64 -4.07 0.16
C ALA A 50 12.51 -2.72 0.91
N ASN A 51 11.30 -2.16 1.03
CA ASN A 51 11.03 -0.87 1.64
C ASN A 51 9.87 -0.94 2.67
N PRO A 52 9.95 -1.82 3.69
CA PRO A 52 8.84 -2.07 4.60
C PRO A 52 8.44 -0.83 5.43
N GLN A 53 9.36 0.12 5.65
CA GLN A 53 9.13 1.37 6.37
C GLN A 53 8.07 2.28 5.70
N MET A 54 7.81 2.10 4.41
CA MET A 54 6.77 2.85 3.71
C MET A 54 5.36 2.48 4.21
N LEU A 55 5.20 1.24 4.66
CA LEU A 55 3.94 0.73 5.20
C LEU A 55 3.56 1.46 6.49
N ASP A 56 4.53 1.93 7.29
CA ASP A 56 4.26 2.62 8.55
C ASP A 56 3.44 3.90 8.32
N LYS A 57 3.78 4.66 7.27
CA LYS A 57 3.05 5.88 6.89
C LYS A 57 1.73 5.57 6.22
N TRP A 58 1.73 4.67 5.24
CA TRP A 58 0.52 4.35 4.48
C TRP A 58 -0.57 3.69 5.34
N LEU A 59 -0.19 2.85 6.30
CA LEU A 59 -1.11 2.12 7.16
C LEU A 59 -1.33 2.78 8.53
N ALA A 60 -0.85 4.02 8.73
CA ALA A 60 -1.09 4.78 9.94
C ALA A 60 -2.59 4.98 10.19
N GLY A 61 -3.10 4.35 11.25
CA GLY A 61 -4.53 4.38 11.60
C GLY A 61 -5.43 3.55 10.69
N VAL A 62 -4.88 2.66 9.86
CA VAL A 62 -5.62 1.74 8.99
C VAL A 62 -5.77 0.39 9.69
N THR A 63 -6.97 -0.15 9.66
CA THR A 63 -7.29 -1.47 10.21
C THR A 63 -7.55 -2.49 9.11
N THR A 64 -7.48 -3.77 9.47
CA THR A 64 -8.04 -4.87 8.69
C THR A 64 -9.57 -4.81 8.67
N ILE A 65 -10.19 -5.67 7.86
CA ILE A 65 -11.66 -5.78 7.76
C ILE A 65 -12.28 -6.19 9.11
N ASP A 66 -11.61 -7.04 9.89
CA ASP A 66 -12.03 -7.47 11.22
C ASP A 66 -11.57 -6.51 12.35
N GLY A 67 -11.07 -5.32 12.00
CA GLY A 67 -10.77 -4.24 12.96
C GLY A 67 -9.41 -4.34 13.67
N LYS A 68 -8.56 -5.30 13.30
CA LYS A 68 -7.19 -5.40 13.85
C LYS A 68 -6.25 -4.36 13.22
N PRO A 69 -5.10 -4.05 13.85
CA PRO A 69 -4.12 -3.15 13.24
C PRO A 69 -3.66 -3.66 11.85
N GLY A 70 -3.71 -2.79 10.84
CA GLY A 70 -3.39 -3.17 9.45
C GLY A 70 -1.91 -3.43 9.22
N LEU A 71 -1.03 -2.64 9.82
CA LEU A 71 0.42 -2.72 9.62
C LEU A 71 1.00 -4.13 9.93
N PRO A 72 0.75 -4.73 11.10
CA PRO A 72 1.22 -6.09 11.39
C PRO A 72 0.69 -7.13 10.40
N ALA A 73 -0.57 -7.01 9.97
CA ALA A 73 -1.18 -7.95 9.03
C ALA A 73 -0.50 -7.89 7.64
N VAL A 74 -0.23 -6.70 7.13
CA VAL A 74 0.45 -6.52 5.84
C VAL A 74 1.91 -6.94 5.91
N LYS A 75 2.62 -6.59 7.00
CA LYS A 75 4.00 -7.04 7.24
C LYS A 75 4.11 -8.57 7.25
N ALA A 76 3.19 -9.25 7.94
CA ALA A 76 3.11 -10.71 7.95
C ALA A 76 2.85 -11.29 6.56
N TYR A 77 1.93 -10.71 5.78
CA TYR A 77 1.64 -11.15 4.41
C TYR A 77 2.87 -11.00 3.48
N LEU A 78 3.62 -9.91 3.62
CA LEU A 78 4.82 -9.66 2.82
C LEU A 78 6.04 -10.44 3.32
N GLY A 79 6.00 -10.99 4.53
CA GLY A 79 7.12 -11.69 5.15
C GLY A 79 8.25 -10.75 5.59
N VAL A 80 7.90 -9.55 6.05
CA VAL A 80 8.83 -8.54 6.55
C VAL A 80 8.50 -8.24 8.01
N HIS A 81 9.50 -8.11 8.87
CA HIS A 81 9.34 -7.85 10.30
C HIS A 81 9.81 -6.42 10.63
#